data_AF-A0A9P6CVX7-F1
#
_entry.id   AF-A0A9P6CVX7-F1
#
_cell.length_a   1.000
_cell.length_b   1.000
_cell.length_c   1.000
_cell.angle_alpha   90.00
_cell.angle_beta   90.00
_cell.angle_gamma   90.00
#
_symmetry.space_group_name_H-M   'P 1'
#
loop_
_entity.id
_entity.type
_entity.pdbx_description
1 polymer ?
#
loop_
_entity_poly.entity_id
_entity_poly.type
_entity_poly.pdbx_seq_one_letter_code
_entity_poly.pdbx_strand_id
1 'polypeptide(L)'
;MEDKPIPKSYPQASSSNTPQHPQTIPIAFISGPQDIDAAYFETHYIPPIKNAIAQGHRFILGPSRGVDAFALDYLRKSGLPTSRIRLYLNTSEETRVKPIFRRFEEAGGSVVMVKGGHAERDEMMTRNSHYDILRNRTEEEARALYGELYMKNVSGAEMNALRRKSGVGLVLPKSQ
;
A
#
# COMPACT_ATOMS: atom_id res chain seq x y z
N MET A 1 -54.16 -42.35 -39.64
CA MET A 1 -53.50 -42.57 -38.33
C MET A 1 -52.16 -41.86 -38.44
N GLU A 2 -52.11 -40.62 -37.97
CA GLU A 2 -51.01 -39.69 -38.19
C GLU A 2 -49.93 -39.86 -37.11
N ASP A 3 -48.70 -40.16 -37.56
CA ASP A 3 -47.50 -40.24 -36.74
C ASP A 3 -47.12 -38.84 -36.22
N LYS A 4 -47.12 -38.67 -34.89
CA LYS A 4 -46.62 -37.45 -34.23
C LYS A 4 -45.13 -37.60 -33.95
N PRO A 5 -44.28 -36.61 -34.29
CA PRO A 5 -42.85 -36.69 -33.99
C PRO A 5 -42.57 -36.46 -32.50
N ILE A 6 -41.68 -37.28 -31.95
CA ILE A 6 -41.16 -37.22 -30.58
C ILE A 6 -40.23 -35.98 -30.43
N PRO A 7 -40.37 -35.15 -29.39
CA PRO A 7 -39.48 -34.01 -29.18
C PRO A 7 -38.10 -34.48 -28.68
N LYS A 8 -37.03 -34.03 -29.35
CA LYS A 8 -35.64 -34.23 -28.93
C LYS A 8 -35.35 -33.33 -27.71
N SER A 9 -35.14 -33.94 -26.55
CA SER A 9 -34.64 -33.25 -25.36
C SER A 9 -33.13 -33.01 -25.50
N TYR A 10 -32.73 -31.75 -25.66
CA TYR A 10 -31.33 -31.34 -25.56
C TYR A 10 -30.96 -31.18 -24.07
N PRO A 11 -29.81 -31.71 -23.60
CA PRO A 11 -29.34 -31.43 -22.25
C PRO A 11 -29.00 -29.94 -22.15
N GLN A 12 -29.64 -29.26 -21.19
CA GLN A 12 -29.30 -27.88 -20.85
C GLN A 12 -27.90 -27.86 -20.24
N ALA A 13 -26.96 -27.24 -20.93
CA ALA A 13 -25.68 -26.85 -20.37
C ALA A 13 -25.94 -25.80 -19.28
N SER A 14 -25.88 -26.23 -18.02
CA SER A 14 -25.83 -25.33 -16.86
C SER A 14 -24.42 -24.74 -16.75
N SER A 15 -24.10 -23.81 -17.65
CA SER A 15 -22.96 -22.92 -17.50
C SER A 15 -23.44 -21.64 -16.81
N SER A 16 -23.42 -21.65 -15.47
CA SER A 16 -23.49 -20.42 -14.68
C SER A 16 -22.18 -19.64 -14.88
N ASN A 17 -22.09 -18.95 -16.00
CA ASN A 17 -20.98 -18.07 -16.34
C ASN A 17 -21.25 -16.71 -15.71
N THR A 18 -21.14 -16.62 -14.38
CA THR A 18 -21.08 -15.31 -13.72
C THR A 18 -19.71 -14.72 -14.05
N PRO A 19 -19.61 -13.51 -14.60
CA PRO A 19 -18.32 -12.86 -14.77
C PRO A 19 -17.67 -12.69 -13.39
N GLN A 20 -16.63 -13.48 -13.10
CA GLN A 20 -15.76 -13.22 -11.97
C GLN A 20 -15.08 -11.88 -12.26
N HIS A 21 -15.54 -10.80 -11.64
CA HIS A 21 -14.74 -9.59 -11.58
C HIS A 21 -13.37 -9.98 -11.00
N PRO A 22 -12.25 -9.68 -11.67
CA PRO A 22 -10.94 -9.98 -11.11
C PRO A 22 -10.86 -9.30 -9.74
N GLN A 23 -10.78 -10.12 -8.69
CA GLN A 23 -10.60 -9.65 -7.32
C GLN A 23 -9.35 -8.76 -7.31
N THR A 24 -9.53 -7.46 -7.08
CA THR A 24 -8.40 -6.53 -7.05
C THR A 24 -7.55 -6.88 -5.85
N ILE A 25 -6.25 -7.09 -6.03
CA ILE A 25 -5.35 -7.35 -4.89
C ILE A 25 -5.22 -6.05 -4.09
N PRO A 26 -5.55 -6.01 -2.79
CA PRO A 26 -5.42 -4.81 -1.99
C PRO A 26 -3.98 -4.27 -1.96
N ILE A 27 -3.87 -2.95 -1.87
CA ILE A 27 -2.61 -2.21 -1.88
C ILE A 27 -2.53 -1.42 -0.57
N ALA A 28 -1.55 -1.72 0.26
CA ALA A 28 -1.26 -1.03 1.51
C ALA A 28 -0.28 0.11 1.28
N PHE A 29 -0.60 1.31 1.79
CA PHE A 29 0.37 2.39 1.89
C PHE A 29 1.01 2.38 3.28
N ILE A 30 2.32 2.10 3.34
CA ILE A 30 3.07 2.19 4.59
C ILE A 30 3.60 3.62 4.74
N SER A 31 3.23 4.29 5.82
CA SER A 31 3.74 5.62 6.16
C SER A 31 3.86 5.82 7.67
N GLY A 32 4.70 6.77 8.10
CA GLY A 32 4.88 7.04 9.51
C GLY A 32 6.00 8.02 9.84
N PRO A 33 6.36 8.15 11.13
CA PRO A 33 7.40 9.07 11.58
C PRO A 33 8.80 8.71 11.09
N GLN A 34 9.65 9.72 10.96
CA GLN A 34 11.05 9.56 10.55
C GLN A 34 11.96 9.17 11.73
N ASP A 35 11.70 9.72 12.92
CA ASP A 35 12.57 9.56 14.10
C ASP A 35 12.17 8.35 14.93
N ILE A 36 12.34 7.13 14.40
CA ILE A 36 12.01 5.88 15.11
C ILE A 36 13.26 5.06 15.40
N ASP A 37 13.16 4.17 16.40
CA ASP A 37 14.09 3.07 16.59
C ASP A 37 13.50 1.73 16.08
N ALA A 38 14.29 0.66 16.19
CA ALA A 38 13.87 -0.67 15.79
C ALA A 38 12.69 -1.19 16.63
N ALA A 39 12.71 -0.98 17.95
CA ALA A 39 11.67 -1.46 18.86
C ALA A 39 10.29 -0.86 18.53
N TYR A 40 10.25 0.43 18.19
CA TYR A 40 9.04 1.09 17.73
C TYR A 40 8.49 0.46 16.43
N PHE A 41 9.37 0.21 15.46
CA PHE A 41 8.98 -0.41 14.19
C PHE A 41 8.48 -1.86 14.40
N GLU A 42 9.20 -2.65 15.20
CA GLU A 42 8.84 -4.02 15.52
C GLU A 42 7.48 -4.11 16.21
N THR A 43 7.21 -3.22 17.16
CA THR A 43 5.96 -3.22 17.92
C THR A 43 4.77 -2.81 17.07
N HIS A 44 4.93 -1.76 16.24
CA HIS A 44 3.78 -1.10 15.62
C HIS A 44 3.57 -1.43 14.13
N TYR A 45 4.63 -1.79 13.40
CA TYR A 45 4.57 -1.95 11.95
C TYR A 45 4.75 -3.40 11.50
N ILE A 46 5.57 -4.20 12.17
CA ILE A 46 5.75 -5.61 11.77
C ILE A 46 4.45 -6.41 11.81
N PRO A 47 3.61 -6.37 12.87
CA PRO A 47 2.38 -7.15 12.90
C PRO A 47 1.41 -6.86 11.74
N PRO A 48 1.02 -5.59 11.45
CA PRO A 48 0.14 -5.31 10.32
C PRO A 48 0.79 -5.59 8.96
N ILE A 49 2.10 -5.35 8.78
CA ILE A 49 2.81 -5.70 7.54
C ILE A 49 2.79 -7.21 7.33
N LYS A 50 3.11 -8.00 8.35
CA LYS A 50 3.11 -9.47 8.28
C LYS A 50 1.72 -10.01 7.93
N ASN A 51 0.67 -9.46 8.53
CA ASN A 51 -0.71 -9.81 8.19
C ASN A 51 -1.04 -9.49 6.72
N ALA A 52 -0.66 -8.31 6.22
CA ALA A 52 -0.87 -7.94 4.83
C ALA A 52 -0.06 -8.81 3.85
N ILE A 53 1.17 -9.21 4.21
CA ILE A 53 1.98 -10.16 3.42
C ILE A 53 1.23 -11.48 3.28
N ALA A 54 0.74 -12.04 4.40
CA ALA A 54 0.02 -13.32 4.45
C ALA A 54 -1.26 -13.31 3.62
N GLN A 55 -1.94 -12.16 3.54
CA GLN A 55 -3.15 -11.97 2.72
C GLN A 55 -2.87 -11.69 1.24
N GLY A 56 -1.60 -11.72 0.81
CA GLY A 56 -1.27 -11.50 -0.61
C GLY A 56 -1.29 -10.03 -1.05
N HIS A 57 -1.38 -9.06 -0.13
CA HIS A 57 -1.47 -7.64 -0.45
C HIS A 57 -0.20 -7.07 -1.12
N ARG A 58 -0.35 -5.99 -1.87
CA ARG A 58 0.77 -5.20 -2.42
C ARG A 58 1.08 -4.01 -1.51
N PHE A 59 2.26 -3.43 -1.68
CA PHE A 59 2.75 -2.35 -0.85
C PHE A 59 3.20 -1.17 -1.69
N ILE A 60 2.87 0.02 -1.21
CA ILE A 60 3.44 1.29 -1.68
C ILE A 60 4.09 2.00 -0.49
N LEU A 61 5.21 2.67 -0.75
CA LEU A 61 5.93 3.48 0.23
C LEU A 61 6.84 4.49 -0.47
N GLY A 62 7.25 5.52 0.28
CA GLY A 62 8.25 6.49 -0.17
C GLY A 62 9.69 6.01 0.11
N PRO A 63 10.69 6.75 -0.39
CA PRO A 63 12.11 6.53 -0.10
C PRO A 63 12.57 7.34 1.13
N SER A 64 11.69 7.57 2.10
CA SER A 64 11.98 8.43 3.24
C SER A 64 12.68 7.68 4.39
N ARG A 65 13.27 8.42 5.34
CA ARG A 65 13.86 7.86 6.56
C ARG A 65 12.77 7.33 7.50
N GLY A 66 13.19 6.61 8.55
CA GLY A 66 12.30 6.08 9.58
C GLY A 66 11.44 4.95 9.04
N VAL A 67 10.12 5.00 9.29
CA VAL A 67 9.18 3.92 8.95
C VAL A 67 9.34 3.43 7.51
N ASP A 68 9.45 4.33 6.53
CA ASP A 68 9.60 3.96 5.11
C ASP A 68 10.86 3.11 4.87
N ALA A 69 11.99 3.50 5.44
CA ALA A 69 13.26 2.78 5.31
C ALA A 69 13.23 1.42 6.02
N PHE A 70 12.72 1.36 7.25
CA PHE A 70 12.56 0.11 8.00
C PHE A 70 11.58 -0.84 7.29
N ALA A 71 10.49 -0.32 6.74
CA ALA A 71 9.52 -1.09 5.99
C ALA A 71 10.11 -1.66 4.70
N LEU A 72 10.83 -0.85 3.91
CA LEU A 72 11.46 -1.35 2.69
C LEU A 72 12.47 -2.47 2.98
N ASP A 73 13.28 -2.31 4.03
CA ASP A 73 14.25 -3.33 4.44
C ASP A 73 13.55 -4.61 4.92
N TYR A 74 12.53 -4.48 5.77
CA TYR A 74 11.73 -5.61 6.25
C TYR A 74 11.06 -6.37 5.10
N LEU A 75 10.41 -5.65 4.17
CA LEU A 75 9.76 -6.25 3.01
C LEU A 75 10.76 -7.03 2.14
N ARG A 76 11.95 -6.48 1.89
CA ARG A 76 13.02 -7.17 1.14
C ARG A 76 13.51 -8.43 1.83
N LYS A 77 13.64 -8.40 3.16
CA LYS A 77 14.09 -9.55 3.96
C LYS A 77 13.01 -10.60 4.20
N SER A 78 11.73 -10.24 4.05
CA SER A 78 10.60 -11.15 4.30
C SER A 78 10.39 -12.26 3.25
N GLY A 79 11.14 -12.23 2.14
CA GLY A 79 10.93 -13.13 1.00
C GLY A 79 9.75 -12.74 0.10
N LEU A 80 9.14 -11.57 0.34
CA LEU A 80 8.12 -11.01 -0.53
C LEU A 80 8.69 -10.74 -1.94
N PRO A 81 8.04 -11.19 -3.02
CA PRO A 81 8.46 -10.83 -4.37
C PRO A 81 8.47 -9.31 -4.56
N THR A 82 9.57 -8.76 -5.09
CA THR A 82 9.74 -7.31 -5.31
C THR A 82 8.61 -6.72 -6.16
N SER A 83 8.00 -7.52 -7.06
CA SER A 83 6.84 -7.13 -7.87
C SER A 83 5.58 -6.78 -7.08
N ARG A 84 5.52 -7.11 -5.78
CA ARG A 84 4.47 -6.66 -4.87
C ARG A 84 4.77 -5.30 -4.22
N ILE A 85 5.91 -4.69 -4.52
CA ILE A 85 6.36 -3.43 -3.94
C ILE A 85 6.44 -2.36 -5.02
N ARG A 86 5.90 -1.18 -4.74
CA ARG A 86 6.04 0.00 -5.58
C ARG A 86 6.54 1.19 -4.78
N LEU A 87 7.56 1.86 -5.29
CA LEU A 87 8.13 3.06 -4.67
C LEU A 87 7.61 4.31 -5.35
N TYR A 88 7.21 5.30 -4.56
CA TYR A 88 6.84 6.62 -5.07
C TYR A 88 7.90 7.63 -4.66
N LEU A 89 8.34 8.43 -5.62
CA LEU A 89 9.44 9.37 -5.46
C LEU A 89 9.00 10.73 -5.95
N ASN A 90 9.59 11.78 -5.42
CA ASN A 90 9.41 13.11 -5.99
C ASN A 90 10.53 13.46 -6.98
N THR A 91 10.33 14.49 -7.78
CA THR A 91 11.30 14.94 -8.81
C THR A 91 12.63 15.42 -8.23
N SER A 92 12.67 15.89 -6.97
CA SER A 92 13.93 16.27 -6.33
C SER A 92 14.74 15.06 -5.83
N GLU A 93 14.08 13.93 -5.58
CA GLU A 93 14.71 12.66 -5.23
C GLU A 93 15.34 11.98 -6.46
N GLU A 94 14.81 12.18 -7.67
CA GLU A 94 15.22 11.47 -8.92
C GLU A 94 16.74 11.35 -9.12
N THR A 95 17.46 12.46 -8.92
CA THR A 95 18.90 12.55 -9.20
C THR A 95 19.76 11.76 -8.21
N ARG A 96 19.31 11.60 -6.95
CA ARG A 96 20.10 10.93 -5.89
C ARG A 96 20.00 9.40 -5.93
N VAL A 97 18.95 8.86 -6.53
CA VAL A 97 18.54 7.46 -6.29
C VAL A 97 18.34 6.64 -7.57
N LYS A 98 18.67 7.22 -8.73
CA LYS A 98 18.61 6.56 -10.06
C LYS A 98 19.25 5.16 -10.12
N PRO A 99 20.44 4.89 -9.55
CA PRO A 99 21.00 3.54 -9.55
C PRO A 99 20.23 2.54 -8.68
N ILE A 100 19.62 3.02 -7.59
CA ILE A 100 18.82 2.20 -6.68
C ILE A 100 17.51 1.77 -7.36
N PHE A 101 16.89 2.66 -8.13
CA PHE A 101 15.67 2.34 -8.89
C PHE A 101 15.92 1.31 -9.94
N ARG A 102 17.00 1.45 -10.71
CA ARG A 102 17.32 0.49 -11.76
C ARG A 102 17.41 -0.93 -11.19
N ARG A 103 18.17 -1.14 -10.11
CA ARG A 103 18.28 -2.47 -9.48
C ARG A 103 16.95 -2.96 -8.92
N PHE A 104 16.13 -2.06 -8.38
CA PHE A 104 14.83 -2.41 -7.82
C PHE A 104 13.82 -2.81 -8.92
N GLU A 105 13.81 -2.09 -10.05
CA GLU A 105 12.99 -2.40 -11.22
C GLU A 105 13.46 -3.67 -11.92
N GLU A 106 14.78 -3.88 -12.06
CA GLU A 106 15.37 -5.13 -12.56
C GLU A 106 14.97 -6.35 -11.71
N ALA A 107 14.78 -6.15 -10.39
CA ALA A 107 14.27 -7.18 -9.48
C ALA A 107 12.73 -7.36 -9.55
N GLY A 108 12.05 -6.63 -10.43
CA GLY A 108 10.61 -6.70 -10.68
C GLY A 108 9.77 -5.67 -9.94
N GLY A 109 10.37 -4.79 -9.14
CA GLY A 109 9.67 -3.68 -8.48
C GLY A 109 9.18 -2.63 -9.47
N SER A 110 8.30 -1.74 -9.02
CA SER A 110 7.87 -0.59 -9.83
C SER A 110 8.16 0.73 -9.14
N VAL A 111 8.55 1.74 -9.92
CA VAL A 111 8.86 3.06 -9.43
C VAL A 111 7.95 4.08 -10.10
N VAL A 112 7.42 5.03 -9.33
CA VAL A 112 6.57 6.11 -9.84
C VAL A 112 7.17 7.45 -9.44
N MET A 113 7.49 8.27 -10.45
CA MET A 113 7.91 9.65 -10.26
C MET A 113 6.69 10.56 -10.13
N VAL A 114 6.64 11.36 -9.07
CA VAL A 114 5.60 12.33 -8.80
C VAL A 114 6.20 13.73 -8.89
N LYS A 115 5.59 14.60 -9.70
CA LYS A 115 5.97 16.00 -9.75
C LYS A 115 5.49 16.70 -8.48
N GLY A 116 6.39 17.42 -7.80
CA GLY A 116 6.08 18.12 -6.54
C GLY A 116 7.05 17.74 -5.43
N GLY A 117 6.65 17.94 -4.18
CA GLY A 117 7.38 17.56 -2.98
C GLY A 117 6.77 16.34 -2.28
N HIS A 118 7.02 16.22 -0.98
CA HIS A 118 6.51 15.12 -0.16
C HIS A 118 4.97 15.09 -0.09
N ALA A 119 4.31 16.26 -0.07
CA ALA A 119 2.86 16.34 0.05
C ALA A 119 2.13 15.75 -1.16
N GLU A 120 2.57 16.10 -2.37
CA GLU A 120 2.01 15.60 -3.64
C GLU A 120 2.29 14.10 -3.80
N ARG A 121 3.49 13.66 -3.42
CA ARG A 121 3.88 12.24 -3.41
C ARG A 121 2.98 11.44 -2.47
N ASP A 122 2.76 11.91 -1.26
CA ASP A 122 1.93 11.22 -0.26
C ASP A 122 0.45 11.22 -0.65
N GLU A 123 -0.05 12.30 -1.28
CA GLU A 123 -1.39 12.31 -1.86
C GLU A 123 -1.52 11.26 -2.99
N MET A 124 -0.54 11.20 -3.88
CA MET A 124 -0.52 10.23 -4.98
C MET A 124 -0.47 8.79 -4.45
N MET A 125 0.28 8.52 -3.39
CA MET A 125 0.27 7.22 -2.71
C MET A 125 -1.10 6.93 -2.10
N THR A 126 -1.70 7.90 -1.40
CA THR A 126 -3.05 7.74 -0.83
C THR A 126 -4.06 7.38 -1.92
N ARG A 127 -4.06 8.09 -3.06
CA ARG A 127 -4.93 7.83 -4.22
C ARG A 127 -4.76 6.43 -4.81
N ASN A 128 -3.54 5.89 -4.80
CA ASN A 128 -3.20 4.61 -5.41
C ASN A 128 -3.19 3.42 -4.43
N SER A 129 -3.70 3.59 -3.22
CA SER A 129 -3.77 2.54 -2.19
C SER A 129 -5.17 2.37 -1.63
N HIS A 130 -5.44 1.17 -1.12
CA HIS A 130 -6.74 0.78 -0.59
C HIS A 130 -6.87 1.04 0.92
N TYR A 131 -5.76 0.99 1.67
CA TYR A 131 -5.69 1.32 3.09
C TYR A 131 -4.26 1.71 3.49
N ASP A 132 -4.11 2.36 4.65
CA ASP A 132 -2.80 2.70 5.19
C ASP A 132 -2.39 1.72 6.29
N ILE A 133 -1.12 1.37 6.32
CA ILE A 133 -0.42 0.88 7.51
C ILE A 133 0.33 2.08 8.07
N LEU A 134 -0.33 2.80 8.98
CA LEU A 134 0.22 3.99 9.62
C LEU A 134 -0.06 4.00 11.12
N ARG A 135 0.79 4.71 11.84
CA ARG A 135 0.59 5.06 13.24
C ARG A 135 1.05 6.49 13.49
N ASN A 136 0.15 7.29 14.02
CA ASN A 136 0.51 8.60 14.58
C ASN A 136 0.98 8.39 16.01
N ARG A 137 2.05 9.10 16.40
CA ARG A 137 2.43 9.17 17.80
C ARG A 137 1.33 9.88 18.59
N THR A 138 1.13 9.42 19.81
CA THR A 138 0.39 10.18 20.81
C THR A 138 1.12 11.49 21.13
N GLU A 139 0.40 12.46 21.68
CA GLU A 139 1.00 13.74 22.07
C GLU A 139 2.06 13.52 23.16
N GLU A 140 1.82 12.59 24.07
CA GLU A 140 2.76 12.19 25.14
C GLU A 140 4.06 11.62 24.56
N GLU A 141 3.97 10.69 23.60
CA GLU A 141 5.15 10.14 22.92
C GLU A 141 5.92 11.22 22.15
N ALA A 142 5.21 12.12 21.48
CA ALA A 142 5.85 13.20 20.72
C ALA A 142 6.54 14.21 21.65
N ARG A 143 5.92 14.57 22.78
CA ARG A 143 6.52 15.45 23.80
C ARG A 143 7.72 14.80 24.47
N ALA A 144 7.65 13.50 24.79
CA ALA A 144 8.77 12.77 25.36
C ALA A 144 9.99 12.73 24.41
N LEU A 145 9.73 12.63 23.10
CA LEU A 145 10.79 12.57 22.09
C LEU A 145 11.41 13.94 21.79
N TYR A 146 10.58 14.97 21.58
CA TYR A 146 11.05 16.28 21.12
C TYR A 146 11.28 17.29 22.24
N GLY A 147 10.77 17.02 23.45
CA GLY A 147 10.90 17.92 24.60
C GLY A 147 10.35 19.32 24.29
N GLU A 148 11.16 20.35 24.55
CA GLU A 148 10.81 21.75 24.29
C GLU A 148 10.67 22.08 22.79
N LEU A 149 11.22 21.25 21.90
CA LEU A 149 11.08 21.40 20.45
C LEU A 149 9.74 20.84 19.92
N TYR A 150 8.92 20.23 20.80
CA TYR A 150 7.61 19.73 20.40
C TYR A 150 6.71 20.88 19.93
N MET A 151 6.23 20.77 18.69
CA MET A 151 5.21 21.64 18.14
C MET A 151 4.01 20.81 17.70
N LYS A 152 2.81 21.27 18.06
CA LYS A 152 1.56 20.64 17.62
C LYS A 152 1.31 20.99 16.16
N ASN A 153 1.71 20.09 15.27
CA ASN A 153 1.50 20.18 13.82
C ASN A 153 0.81 18.93 13.31
N VAL A 154 0.07 19.06 12.21
CA VAL A 154 -0.51 17.90 11.53
C VAL A 154 0.62 17.13 10.84
N SER A 155 0.85 15.88 11.24
CA SER A 155 1.89 15.05 10.64
C SER A 155 1.50 14.60 9.22
N GLY A 156 2.48 14.18 8.41
CA GLY A 156 2.21 13.64 7.08
C GLY A 156 1.28 12.40 7.11
N ALA A 157 1.46 11.54 8.12
CA ALA A 157 0.60 10.38 8.34
C ALA A 157 -0.83 10.79 8.74
N GLU A 158 -1.00 11.83 9.56
CA GLU A 158 -2.33 12.40 9.84
C GLU A 158 -2.99 12.96 8.58
N MET A 159 -2.23 13.66 7.72
CA MET A 159 -2.74 14.14 6.44
C MET A 159 -3.22 13.01 5.53
N ASN A 160 -2.53 11.86 5.51
CA ASN A 160 -2.96 10.68 4.75
C ASN A 160 -4.29 10.12 5.29
N ALA A 161 -4.41 10.00 6.61
CA ALA A 161 -5.66 9.56 7.23
C ALA A 161 -6.82 10.53 6.95
N LEU A 162 -6.57 11.84 6.95
CA LEU A 162 -7.56 12.87 6.60
C LEU A 162 -8.01 12.76 5.14
N ARG A 163 -7.07 12.56 4.20
CA ARG A 163 -7.37 12.34 2.77
C ARG A 163 -8.29 11.13 2.58
N ARG A 164 -8.05 10.01 3.27
CA ARG A 164 -8.95 8.86 3.19
C ARG A 164 -10.34 9.16 3.71
N LYS A 165 -10.45 9.84 4.86
CA LYS A 165 -11.74 10.23 5.42
C LYS A 165 -12.54 11.12 4.47
N SER A 166 -11.88 11.93 3.64
CA SER A 166 -12.52 12.73 2.60
C SER A 166 -12.77 11.96 1.29
N GLY A 167 -12.62 10.63 1.27
CA GLY A 167 -12.89 9.77 0.11
C GLY A 167 -11.74 9.63 -0.88
N VAL A 168 -10.52 10.04 -0.54
CA VAL A 168 -9.34 9.85 -1.40
C VAL A 168 -8.77 8.45 -1.19
N GLY A 169 -8.57 7.72 -2.28
CA GLY A 169 -7.96 6.39 -2.27
C GLY A 169 -8.78 5.37 -3.05
N LEU A 170 -8.23 4.17 -3.18
CA LEU A 170 -8.94 3.05 -3.79
C LEU A 170 -9.93 2.46 -2.78
N VAL A 171 -11.06 1.98 -3.30
CA VAL A 171 -12.07 1.29 -2.48
C VAL A 171 -11.63 -0.15 -2.26
N LEU A 172 -11.56 -0.58 -1.00
CA LEU A 172 -11.28 -1.97 -0.67
C LEU A 172 -12.28 -2.90 -1.39
N PRO A 173 -11.80 -3.98 -2.03
CA PRO A 173 -12.69 -4.97 -2.60
C PRO A 173 -13.53 -5.59 -1.49
N LYS A 174 -14.81 -5.82 -1.77
CA LYS A 174 -15.70 -6.47 -0.81
C LYS A 174 -15.21 -7.90 -0.60
N SER A 175 -14.84 -8.25 0.63
CA SER A 175 -14.64 -9.64 1.03
C SER A 175 -15.93 -10.42 0.72
N GLN A 176 -15.82 -11.53 -0.02
CA GLN A 176 -16.92 -12.48 -0.20
C GLN A 176 -17.18 -13.25 1.08
#